data_AF-A0A0R3X7M6-F1
#
_entry.id   AF-A0A0R3X7M6-F1
#
_cell.length_a   1.000
_cell.length_b   1.000
_cell.length_c   1.000
_cell.angle_alpha   90.00
_cell.angle_beta   90.00
_cell.angle_gamma   90.00
#
_symmetry.space_group_name_H-M   'P 1'
#
loop_
_entity.id
_entity.type
_entity.pdbx_description
1 polymer ?
#
loop_
_entity_poly.entity_id
_entity_poly.type
_entity_poly.pdbx_seq_one_letter_code
_entity_poly.pdbx_strand_id
1 'polypeptide(L)'
;MDYKVGQPLVQKEEPLFHPETGALPAQIANLQHSWNAAYVDGVWRLYDCTWAAQRLAMGTREGLPKSSQAVTLQYETDMFYYQVDPTKLIYTHYPFEDVWQLIDPPVSIVSFATWPLLKPAFFQYGLQLFSHQEGVVAVENQLVLKLKILPENVGRLLFTYQLNLEGFGNIDVGSSKTRFGMHEIAPEESCVVFRFRLPKKGDYNLVIYARHSGEQLFSDVCEYRVTAKGREGEGNSLTALPFPPTAQANYGPTEKAYEYGLETLPRGLPPLIKSPKGTVEIRFIVAEIENRIPRLTARLKSLSVKPELLENCVLLRDIEASMPTTGVSVLTGTGPCVPMSVLNAYLPEAGEYALEVYAAPPDSAEPTAYHLAWQFLIEAEAGKPLSVPLLSRLATINLGPQDDTWQNLGFRTLSHPDPLVRVRTAGRAGSERLLRLKNKSQILQRFMGSQGIHLQQAELGEPSEESSHMEETNVGEDQGPLQVDREACDLQIILGLPEQNKVCLISQLVDISEEEEEDVTGYLLQKANALEDDEPQPGDRTSTLSRDIPSQVVNLLIRIPKGGSFYKLYLYAVPMEQNITGSIPLVFTYLIDAPLRLSAAEAPYIGATAGEFPEKIEKREAAEEAAAAKGHR
;
A
#
# COMPACT_ATOMS: atom_id res chain seq x y z
N MET A 1 -28.85 -7.40 -26.52
CA MET A 1 -28.08 -8.63 -26.81
C MET A 1 -27.47 -8.41 -28.18
N ASP A 2 -26.16 -8.21 -28.23
CA ASP A 2 -25.50 -7.87 -29.50
C ASP A 2 -25.05 -9.13 -30.26
N TYR A 3 -25.27 -10.34 -29.75
CA TYR A 3 -25.12 -11.56 -30.53
C TYR A 3 -25.99 -11.53 -31.78
N LYS A 4 -25.39 -11.85 -32.93
CA LYS A 4 -26.04 -11.93 -34.23
C LYS A 4 -25.85 -13.29 -34.88
N VAL A 5 -26.92 -13.81 -35.47
CA VAL A 5 -26.90 -15.04 -36.25
C VAL A 5 -27.28 -14.71 -37.69
N GLY A 6 -26.53 -15.29 -38.63
CA GLY A 6 -26.71 -15.08 -40.05
C GLY A 6 -28.07 -15.59 -40.52
N GLN A 7 -28.68 -14.86 -41.44
CA GLN A 7 -29.96 -15.23 -42.06
C GLN A 7 -29.79 -15.36 -43.58
N PRO A 8 -30.31 -16.43 -44.21
CA PRO A 8 -30.41 -16.51 -45.66
C PRO A 8 -31.32 -15.39 -46.19
N LEU A 9 -30.80 -14.59 -47.13
CA LEU A 9 -31.53 -13.45 -47.70
C LEU A 9 -32.83 -13.85 -48.43
N VAL A 10 -32.90 -15.11 -48.89
CA VAL A 10 -33.99 -15.64 -49.72
C VAL A 10 -35.14 -16.22 -48.86
N GLN A 11 -34.91 -16.46 -47.57
CA GLN A 11 -35.84 -17.17 -46.68
C GLN A 11 -36.12 -16.34 -45.41
N LYS A 12 -36.59 -15.10 -45.60
CA LYS A 12 -36.83 -14.18 -44.49
C LYS A 12 -37.99 -14.59 -43.57
N GLU A 13 -38.96 -15.34 -44.10
CA GLU A 13 -40.19 -15.73 -43.40
C GLU A 13 -40.20 -17.20 -42.97
N GLU A 14 -39.18 -17.99 -43.35
CA GLU A 14 -39.09 -19.39 -42.94
C GLU A 14 -38.39 -19.50 -41.57
N PRO A 15 -38.82 -20.42 -40.69
CA PRO A 15 -38.09 -20.69 -39.46
C PRO A 15 -36.67 -21.16 -39.82
N LEU A 16 -35.65 -20.54 -39.24
CA LEU A 16 -34.28 -20.97 -39.43
C LEU A 16 -34.07 -22.34 -38.77
N PHE A 17 -33.43 -23.26 -39.49
CA PHE A 17 -33.05 -24.59 -39.00
C PHE A 17 -31.52 -24.71 -39.01
N HIS A 18 -30.91 -24.97 -37.85
CA HIS A 18 -29.48 -25.27 -37.75
C HIS A 18 -29.28 -26.79 -37.80
N PRO A 19 -28.35 -27.31 -38.63
CA PRO A 19 -28.16 -28.74 -38.84
C PRO A 19 -27.82 -29.52 -37.56
N GLU A 20 -27.11 -28.89 -36.60
CA GLU A 20 -26.75 -29.55 -35.33
C GLU A 20 -27.84 -29.54 -34.25
N THR A 21 -28.70 -28.50 -34.19
CA THR A 21 -29.67 -28.34 -33.10
C THR A 21 -31.11 -28.68 -33.48
N GLY A 22 -31.41 -28.88 -34.77
CA GLY A 22 -32.71 -29.32 -35.28
C GLY A 22 -33.86 -28.30 -35.18
N ALA A 23 -33.70 -27.25 -34.36
CA ALA A 23 -34.51 -26.03 -34.32
C ALA A 23 -33.70 -24.91 -33.64
N LEU A 24 -33.78 -23.67 -34.15
CA LEU A 24 -33.26 -22.51 -33.43
C LEU A 24 -34.30 -22.05 -32.38
N PRO A 25 -33.95 -21.92 -31.08
CA PRO A 25 -34.85 -21.36 -30.07
C PRO A 25 -35.40 -19.99 -30.50
N ALA A 26 -36.64 -19.64 -30.10
CA ALA A 26 -37.26 -18.34 -30.42
C ALA A 26 -36.40 -17.13 -29.98
N GLN A 27 -35.54 -17.31 -28.99
CA GLN A 27 -34.56 -16.32 -28.53
C GLN A 27 -33.49 -16.00 -29.59
N ILE A 28 -33.14 -16.95 -30.45
CA ILE A 28 -32.14 -16.77 -31.52
C ILE A 28 -32.74 -16.12 -32.77
N ALA A 29 -34.05 -16.29 -33.02
CA ALA A 29 -34.73 -15.57 -34.10
C ALA A 29 -34.63 -14.03 -33.93
N ASN A 30 -34.62 -13.53 -32.69
CA ASN A 30 -34.41 -12.12 -32.38
C ASN A 30 -32.95 -11.64 -32.55
N LEU A 31 -32.02 -12.56 -32.84
CA LEU A 31 -30.61 -12.29 -33.08
C LEU A 31 -30.28 -12.24 -34.58
N GLN A 32 -31.26 -12.33 -35.47
CA GLN A 32 -31.00 -12.29 -36.92
C GLN A 32 -30.29 -10.99 -37.35
N HIS A 33 -29.29 -11.14 -38.22
CA HIS A 33 -28.58 -10.05 -38.86
C HIS A 33 -28.04 -10.47 -40.23
N SER A 34 -27.58 -9.51 -41.01
CA SER A 34 -26.92 -9.76 -42.29
C SER A 34 -25.65 -8.92 -42.40
N TRP A 35 -24.57 -9.56 -42.81
CA TRP A 35 -23.28 -8.95 -43.10
C TRP A 35 -22.75 -9.50 -44.42
N ASN A 36 -21.63 -8.96 -44.89
CA ASN A 36 -21.09 -9.24 -46.20
C ASN A 36 -19.79 -10.04 -46.12
N ALA A 37 -19.64 -11.00 -47.02
CA ALA A 37 -18.35 -11.56 -47.40
C ALA A 37 -18.04 -11.10 -48.83
N ALA A 38 -16.84 -10.58 -49.08
CA ALA A 38 -16.40 -10.16 -50.40
C ALA A 38 -15.04 -10.77 -50.75
N TYR A 39 -14.89 -11.20 -52.00
CA TYR A 39 -13.63 -11.73 -52.51
C TYR A 39 -12.77 -10.59 -53.05
N VAL A 40 -11.68 -10.28 -52.34
CA VAL A 40 -10.82 -9.12 -52.61
C VAL A 40 -9.36 -9.58 -52.56
N ASP A 41 -8.57 -9.21 -53.56
CA ASP A 41 -7.14 -9.57 -53.69
C ASP A 41 -6.85 -11.09 -53.53
N GLY A 42 -7.74 -11.93 -54.05
CA GLY A 42 -7.56 -13.37 -54.03
C GLY A 42 -8.02 -14.05 -52.72
N VAL A 43 -8.59 -13.31 -51.77
CA VAL A 43 -9.01 -13.83 -50.45
C VAL A 43 -10.42 -13.35 -50.09
N TRP A 44 -11.20 -14.20 -49.43
CA TRP A 44 -12.49 -13.80 -48.85
C TRP A 44 -12.28 -12.96 -47.59
N ARG A 45 -12.98 -11.83 -47.49
CA ARG A 45 -12.93 -10.90 -46.35
C ARG A 45 -14.34 -10.59 -45.85
N LEU A 46 -14.48 -10.35 -44.55
CA LEU A 46 -15.77 -10.10 -43.89
C LEU A 46 -15.96 -8.61 -43.58
N TYR A 47 -17.20 -8.14 -43.72
CA TYR A 47 -17.59 -6.74 -43.53
C TYR A 47 -19.00 -6.66 -42.92
N ASP A 48 -19.19 -5.87 -41.87
CA ASP A 48 -20.53 -5.52 -41.39
C ASP A 48 -20.80 -4.03 -41.64
N CYS A 49 -21.41 -3.73 -42.79
CA CYS A 49 -21.69 -2.36 -43.21
C CYS A 49 -22.70 -1.66 -42.28
N THR A 50 -23.62 -2.42 -41.66
CA THR A 50 -24.65 -1.84 -40.78
C THR A 50 -24.02 -1.40 -39.47
N TRP A 51 -23.22 -2.25 -38.86
CA TRP A 51 -22.55 -1.91 -37.60
C TRP A 51 -21.42 -0.90 -37.81
N ALA A 52 -20.69 -0.97 -38.93
CA ALA A 52 -19.72 0.06 -39.31
C ALA A 52 -20.35 1.45 -39.38
N ALA A 53 -21.58 1.59 -39.86
CA ALA A 53 -22.26 2.88 -40.04
C ALA A 53 -22.91 3.44 -38.76
N GLN A 54 -23.05 2.63 -37.70
CA GLN A 54 -23.88 2.95 -36.53
C GLN A 54 -23.10 3.46 -35.30
N ARG A 55 -21.80 3.77 -35.41
CA ARG A 55 -21.07 4.31 -34.26
C ARG A 55 -21.49 5.76 -33.99
N LEU A 56 -22.19 5.95 -32.87
CA LEU A 56 -22.49 7.27 -32.33
C LEU A 56 -21.22 7.87 -31.70
N ALA A 57 -20.62 8.85 -32.36
CA ALA A 57 -19.63 9.72 -31.77
C ALA A 57 -20.33 10.88 -31.05
N MET A 58 -20.09 11.04 -29.75
CA MET A 58 -20.48 12.24 -29.03
C MET A 58 -19.40 13.31 -29.20
N GLY A 59 -19.60 14.23 -30.14
CA GLY A 59 -18.74 15.40 -30.30
C GLY A 59 -19.28 16.60 -29.51
N THR A 60 -18.55 17.06 -28.50
CA THR A 60 -18.76 18.39 -27.91
C THR A 60 -18.13 19.43 -28.84
N ARG A 61 -18.94 20.34 -29.41
CA ARG A 61 -18.39 21.52 -30.09
C ARG A 61 -17.74 22.44 -29.05
N GLU A 62 -16.43 22.61 -29.12
CA GLU A 62 -15.73 23.65 -28.37
C GLU A 62 -16.24 25.03 -28.82
N GLY A 63 -16.67 25.86 -27.86
CA GLY A 63 -16.99 27.29 -28.09
C GLY A 63 -18.45 27.74 -27.97
N LEU A 64 -19.42 26.88 -27.59
CA LEU A 64 -20.81 27.32 -27.34
C LEU A 64 -21.18 27.41 -25.84
N PRO A 65 -21.97 28.41 -25.42
CA PRO A 65 -22.37 28.59 -24.02
C PRO A 65 -23.24 27.42 -23.51
N LYS A 66 -23.03 27.07 -22.24
CA LYS A 66 -23.56 25.87 -21.54
C LYS A 66 -25.10 25.71 -21.54
N SER A 67 -25.86 26.67 -22.04
CA SER A 67 -27.33 26.64 -22.07
C SER A 67 -27.92 26.08 -23.38
N SER A 68 -27.11 25.71 -24.37
CA SER A 68 -27.58 25.22 -25.67
C SER A 68 -26.72 24.08 -26.25
N GLN A 69 -26.35 23.09 -25.42
CA GLN A 69 -25.79 21.82 -25.91
C GLN A 69 -26.92 20.95 -26.51
N ALA A 70 -27.28 21.23 -27.77
CA ALA A 70 -27.92 20.23 -28.60
C ALA A 70 -26.85 19.17 -28.94
N VAL A 71 -26.95 17.98 -28.35
CA VAL A 71 -26.12 16.82 -28.70
C VAL A 71 -26.35 16.54 -30.19
N THR A 72 -25.38 16.91 -31.02
CA THR A 72 -25.42 16.58 -32.45
C THR A 72 -24.88 15.17 -32.57
N LEU A 73 -25.74 14.20 -32.92
CA LEU A 73 -25.32 12.83 -33.18
C LEU A 73 -24.40 12.85 -34.40
N GLN A 74 -23.09 12.71 -34.19
CA GLN A 74 -22.13 12.51 -35.27
C GLN A 74 -21.97 11.00 -35.45
N TYR A 75 -22.22 10.52 -36.67
CA TYR A 75 -21.96 9.12 -37.00
C TYR A 75 -20.53 9.03 -37.52
N GLU A 76 -19.70 8.26 -36.84
CA GLU A 76 -18.38 7.89 -37.33
C GLU A 76 -18.42 6.47 -37.89
N THR A 77 -17.60 6.18 -38.89
CA THR A 77 -17.48 4.82 -39.39
C THR A 77 -16.60 4.01 -38.45
N ASP A 78 -17.15 2.93 -37.88
CA ASP A 78 -16.36 1.98 -37.09
C ASP A 78 -15.59 1.05 -38.00
N MET A 79 -14.32 1.36 -38.18
CA MET A 79 -13.40 0.60 -39.02
C MET A 79 -13.10 -0.80 -38.48
N PHE A 80 -13.51 -1.14 -37.24
CA PHE A 80 -13.43 -2.52 -36.77
C PHE A 80 -14.22 -3.47 -37.67
N TYR A 81 -15.36 -3.03 -38.20
CA TYR A 81 -16.25 -3.84 -39.03
C TYR A 81 -15.89 -3.83 -40.52
N TYR A 82 -14.75 -3.23 -40.88
CA TYR A 82 -14.20 -3.23 -42.22
C TYR A 82 -13.06 -4.25 -42.33
N GLN A 83 -13.18 -5.24 -43.23
CA GLN A 83 -12.18 -6.33 -43.37
C GLN A 83 -11.87 -7.01 -42.03
N VAL A 84 -12.92 -7.38 -41.29
CA VAL A 84 -12.78 -7.92 -39.94
C VAL A 84 -12.04 -9.25 -39.99
N ASP A 85 -11.12 -9.42 -39.05
CA ASP A 85 -10.50 -10.70 -38.77
C ASP A 85 -11.59 -11.73 -38.39
N PRO A 86 -11.73 -12.84 -39.14
CA PRO A 86 -12.78 -13.82 -38.88
C PRO A 86 -12.74 -14.37 -37.45
N THR A 87 -11.54 -14.54 -36.86
CA THR A 87 -11.38 -15.05 -35.49
C THR A 87 -11.87 -14.07 -34.42
N LYS A 88 -12.14 -12.81 -34.79
CA LYS A 88 -12.70 -11.78 -33.91
C LYS A 88 -14.20 -11.62 -34.16
N LEU A 89 -14.62 -11.63 -35.43
CA LEU A 89 -16.03 -11.44 -35.80
C LEU A 89 -16.93 -12.56 -35.26
N ILE A 90 -16.42 -13.79 -35.18
CA ILE A 90 -17.18 -14.96 -34.71
C ILE A 90 -17.71 -14.82 -33.26
N TYR A 91 -17.15 -13.94 -32.43
CA TYR A 91 -17.65 -13.68 -31.07
C TYR A 91 -18.99 -12.96 -31.04
N THR A 92 -19.36 -12.26 -32.12
CA THR A 92 -20.63 -11.55 -32.24
C THR A 92 -21.48 -12.05 -33.40
N HIS A 93 -20.89 -12.62 -34.45
CA HIS A 93 -21.59 -13.01 -35.67
C HIS A 93 -21.37 -14.49 -36.00
N TYR A 94 -22.40 -15.31 -35.74
CA TYR A 94 -22.39 -16.71 -36.15
C TYR A 94 -23.07 -16.87 -37.52
N PRO A 95 -22.36 -17.23 -38.60
CA PRO A 95 -22.94 -17.33 -39.93
C PRO A 95 -23.94 -18.48 -40.04
N PHE A 96 -24.83 -18.40 -41.04
CA PHE A 96 -25.79 -19.47 -41.31
C PHE A 96 -25.11 -20.78 -41.78
N GLU A 97 -24.00 -20.67 -42.53
CA GLU A 97 -23.19 -21.82 -42.95
C GLU A 97 -21.78 -21.70 -42.37
N ASP A 98 -21.27 -22.79 -41.80
CA ASP A 98 -19.98 -22.79 -41.08
C ASP A 98 -18.78 -22.42 -41.96
N VAL A 99 -18.86 -22.67 -43.27
CA VAL A 99 -17.80 -22.29 -44.23
C VAL A 99 -17.55 -20.77 -44.24
N TRP A 100 -18.57 -19.96 -43.95
CA TRP A 100 -18.46 -18.50 -43.92
C TRP A 100 -17.90 -17.96 -42.61
N GLN A 101 -17.57 -18.83 -41.65
CA GLN A 101 -16.76 -18.43 -40.51
C GLN A 101 -15.34 -18.08 -40.95
N LEU A 102 -14.85 -18.67 -42.06
CA LEU A 102 -13.46 -18.51 -42.54
C LEU A 102 -12.40 -18.85 -41.46
N ILE A 103 -12.75 -19.77 -40.55
CA ILE A 103 -11.90 -20.29 -39.46
C ILE A 103 -11.82 -21.81 -39.64
N ASP A 104 -10.63 -22.37 -39.39
CA ASP A 104 -10.39 -23.82 -39.41
C ASP A 104 -9.72 -24.26 -38.09
N PRO A 105 -10.35 -25.18 -37.31
CA PRO A 105 -11.68 -25.75 -37.52
C PRO A 105 -12.81 -24.74 -37.22
N PRO A 106 -14.01 -24.88 -37.83
CA PRO A 106 -15.13 -24.01 -37.54
C PRO A 106 -15.60 -24.17 -36.08
N VAL A 107 -16.07 -23.06 -35.52
CA VAL A 107 -16.68 -22.97 -34.20
C VAL A 107 -18.10 -23.54 -34.27
N SER A 108 -18.48 -24.40 -33.33
CA SER A 108 -19.85 -24.91 -33.24
C SER A 108 -20.80 -23.86 -32.67
N ILE A 109 -22.08 -23.92 -33.05
CA ILE A 109 -23.11 -23.03 -32.48
C ILE A 109 -23.26 -23.22 -30.95
N VAL A 110 -22.97 -24.42 -30.46
CA VAL A 110 -22.99 -24.73 -29.02
C VAL A 110 -21.89 -23.94 -28.31
N SER A 111 -20.66 -23.97 -28.83
CA SER A 111 -19.54 -23.18 -28.29
C SER A 111 -19.81 -21.68 -28.38
N PHE A 112 -20.30 -21.19 -29.53
CA PHE A 112 -20.68 -19.80 -29.71
C PHE A 112 -21.69 -19.33 -28.66
N ALA A 113 -22.71 -20.15 -28.37
CA ALA A 113 -23.76 -19.82 -27.41
C ALA A 113 -23.27 -19.79 -25.95
N THR A 114 -22.11 -20.38 -25.64
CA THR A 114 -21.57 -20.40 -24.28
C THR A 114 -20.49 -19.35 -24.05
N TRP A 115 -19.91 -18.75 -25.08
CA TRP A 115 -18.86 -17.74 -24.97
C TRP A 115 -19.34 -16.39 -24.39
N PRO A 116 -18.43 -15.57 -23.83
CA PRO A 116 -18.74 -14.20 -23.44
C PRO A 116 -18.88 -13.32 -24.67
N LEU A 117 -19.63 -12.23 -24.51
CA LEU A 117 -19.82 -11.26 -25.58
C LEU A 117 -18.60 -10.36 -25.62
N LEU A 118 -17.78 -10.44 -26.67
CA LEU A 118 -16.60 -9.58 -26.84
C LEU A 118 -16.91 -8.46 -27.84
N LYS A 119 -16.69 -7.21 -27.44
CA LYS A 119 -16.93 -6.03 -28.27
C LYS A 119 -15.68 -5.62 -29.06
N PRO A 120 -15.80 -4.77 -30.11
CA PRO A 120 -14.64 -4.24 -30.84
C PRO A 120 -13.51 -3.72 -29.95
N ALA A 121 -13.86 -2.95 -28.91
CA ALA A 121 -12.90 -2.35 -27.99
C ALA A 121 -12.06 -3.39 -27.24
N PHE A 122 -12.58 -4.60 -26.98
CA PHE A 122 -11.81 -5.70 -26.40
C PHE A 122 -10.58 -6.02 -27.23
N PHE A 123 -10.77 -6.18 -28.55
CA PHE A 123 -9.70 -6.52 -29.48
C PHE A 123 -8.81 -5.32 -29.79
N GLN A 124 -9.38 -4.12 -29.92
CA GLN A 124 -8.62 -2.89 -30.20
C GLN A 124 -7.65 -2.55 -29.06
N TYR A 125 -8.06 -2.76 -27.81
CA TYR A 125 -7.21 -2.56 -26.64
C TYR A 125 -6.27 -3.76 -26.35
N GLY A 126 -6.30 -4.81 -27.19
CA GLY A 126 -5.44 -5.98 -27.06
C GLY A 126 -5.77 -6.85 -25.83
N LEU A 127 -7.00 -6.83 -25.35
CA LEU A 127 -7.43 -7.65 -24.23
C LEU A 127 -7.53 -9.13 -24.65
N GLN A 128 -7.33 -10.02 -23.67
CA GLN A 128 -7.57 -11.45 -23.86
C GLN A 128 -8.28 -12.05 -22.65
N LEU A 129 -9.08 -13.08 -22.88
CA LEU A 129 -9.71 -13.85 -21.81
C LEU A 129 -8.63 -14.59 -21.02
N PHE A 130 -8.61 -14.44 -19.69
CA PHE A 130 -7.59 -15.08 -18.86
C PHE A 130 -8.17 -16.10 -17.88
N SER A 131 -9.16 -15.73 -17.05
CA SER A 131 -9.71 -16.69 -16.07
C SER A 131 -10.97 -17.45 -16.50
N HIS A 132 -11.83 -16.86 -17.33
CA HIS A 132 -13.08 -17.49 -17.78
C HIS A 132 -13.22 -17.34 -19.30
N GLN A 133 -13.46 -18.47 -19.97
CA GLN A 133 -13.70 -18.52 -21.42
C GLN A 133 -15.19 -18.64 -21.77
N GLU A 134 -16.01 -19.00 -20.79
CA GLU A 134 -17.47 -19.09 -20.93
C GLU A 134 -18.12 -17.79 -20.44
N GLY A 135 -19.14 -17.33 -21.17
CA GLY A 135 -19.95 -16.16 -20.88
C GLY A 135 -20.94 -16.40 -19.74
N VAL A 136 -21.26 -17.65 -19.41
CA VAL A 136 -22.04 -17.99 -18.22
C VAL A 136 -21.12 -18.53 -17.13
N VAL A 137 -21.01 -17.79 -16.02
CA VAL A 137 -20.13 -18.14 -14.90
C VAL A 137 -20.97 -18.44 -13.67
N ALA A 138 -20.96 -19.70 -13.23
CA ALA A 138 -21.67 -20.12 -12.01
C ALA A 138 -20.75 -20.05 -10.79
N VAL A 139 -21.17 -19.31 -9.76
CA VAL A 139 -20.42 -19.16 -8.50
C VAL A 139 -21.36 -19.25 -7.30
N GLU A 140 -20.80 -19.41 -6.10
CA GLU A 140 -21.61 -19.38 -4.86
C GLU A 140 -22.04 -17.94 -4.54
N ASN A 141 -21.10 -17.10 -4.13
CA ASN A 141 -21.32 -15.71 -3.73
C ASN A 141 -20.17 -14.75 -4.07
N GLN A 142 -19.10 -15.24 -4.73
CA GLN A 142 -17.94 -14.42 -5.11
C GLN A 142 -17.44 -14.81 -6.50
N LEU A 143 -16.97 -13.82 -7.25
CA LEU A 143 -16.35 -14.02 -8.57
C LEU A 143 -15.01 -13.28 -8.64
N VAL A 144 -13.97 -13.97 -9.11
CA VAL A 144 -12.70 -13.37 -9.50
C VAL A 144 -12.50 -13.53 -11.00
N LEU A 145 -12.69 -12.46 -11.74
CA LEU A 145 -12.55 -12.42 -13.20
C LEU A 145 -11.25 -11.72 -13.58
N LYS A 146 -10.45 -12.33 -14.45
CA LYS A 146 -9.19 -11.76 -14.93
C LYS A 146 -9.22 -11.63 -16.44
N LEU A 147 -8.77 -10.48 -16.94
CA LEU A 147 -8.52 -10.22 -18.35
C LEU A 147 -7.04 -9.90 -18.54
N LYS A 148 -6.40 -10.53 -19.52
CA LYS A 148 -5.01 -10.25 -19.88
C LYS A 148 -4.93 -8.93 -20.63
N ILE A 149 -3.88 -8.19 -20.36
CA ILE A 149 -3.54 -6.91 -20.98
C ILE A 149 -2.21 -7.10 -21.71
N LEU A 150 -2.04 -6.52 -22.90
CA LEU A 150 -0.73 -6.47 -23.53
C LEU A 150 0.25 -5.71 -22.61
N PRO A 151 1.50 -6.17 -22.41
CA PRO A 151 2.45 -5.52 -21.51
C PRO A 151 2.62 -4.02 -21.76
N GLU A 152 2.59 -3.59 -23.03
CA GLU A 152 2.67 -2.18 -23.45
C GLU A 152 1.47 -1.31 -23.07
N ASN A 153 0.33 -1.94 -22.75
CA ASN A 153 -0.92 -1.29 -22.34
C ASN A 153 -1.13 -1.30 -20.82
N VAL A 154 -0.25 -1.97 -20.05
CA VAL A 154 -0.26 -1.90 -18.59
C VAL A 154 0.01 -0.45 -18.14
N GLY A 155 -0.87 0.08 -17.28
CA GLY A 155 -0.82 1.49 -16.86
C GLY A 155 -1.39 2.49 -17.87
N ARG A 156 -1.75 2.07 -19.09
CA ARG A 156 -2.39 2.92 -20.12
C ARG A 156 -3.88 2.68 -20.27
N LEU A 157 -4.36 1.53 -19.83
CA LEU A 157 -5.78 1.20 -19.83
C LEU A 157 -6.37 1.43 -18.45
N LEU A 158 -7.58 1.98 -18.44
CA LEU A 158 -8.42 2.11 -17.27
C LEU A 158 -9.67 1.29 -17.46
N PHE A 159 -10.21 0.78 -16.35
CA PHE A 159 -11.36 -0.11 -16.36
C PHE A 159 -12.47 0.42 -15.47
N THR A 160 -13.70 0.03 -15.80
CA THR A 160 -14.85 0.13 -14.92
C THR A 160 -15.81 -1.01 -15.25
N TYR A 161 -16.87 -1.18 -14.46
CA TYR A 161 -17.85 -2.23 -14.69
C TYR A 161 -19.25 -1.77 -14.30
N GLN A 162 -20.24 -2.50 -14.81
CA GLN A 162 -21.61 -2.48 -14.34
C GLN A 162 -22.02 -3.90 -13.97
N LEU A 163 -22.70 -4.05 -12.83
CA LEU A 163 -23.20 -5.33 -12.33
C LEU A 163 -24.66 -5.16 -11.93
N ASN A 164 -25.56 -5.83 -12.64
CA ASN A 164 -27.01 -5.75 -12.45
C ASN A 164 -27.59 -7.13 -12.15
N LEU A 165 -28.55 -7.25 -11.23
CA LEU A 165 -29.24 -8.52 -10.94
C LEU A 165 -30.48 -8.60 -11.83
N GLU A 166 -30.63 -9.64 -12.65
CA GLU A 166 -31.79 -9.82 -13.52
C GLU A 166 -33.10 -9.80 -12.71
N GLY A 167 -34.12 -9.08 -13.20
CA GLY A 167 -35.42 -8.91 -12.53
C GLY A 167 -35.44 -7.89 -11.39
N PHE A 168 -34.28 -7.41 -10.96
CA PHE A 168 -34.14 -6.26 -10.07
C PHE A 168 -33.37 -5.16 -10.80
N GLY A 169 -33.47 -3.90 -10.36
CA GLY A 169 -32.61 -2.84 -10.91
C GLY A 169 -31.14 -3.10 -10.54
N ASN A 170 -30.30 -2.07 -10.64
CA ASN A 170 -29.00 -2.09 -9.95
C ASN A 170 -29.20 -2.61 -8.52
N ILE A 171 -28.32 -3.48 -8.03
CA ILE A 171 -28.36 -4.06 -6.66
C ILE A 171 -28.19 -2.99 -5.56
N ASP A 172 -28.14 -1.71 -5.93
CA ASP A 172 -27.92 -0.56 -5.08
C ASP A 172 -29.15 -0.27 -4.20
N VAL A 173 -29.14 -0.84 -3.00
CA VAL A 173 -29.85 -0.26 -1.86
C VAL A 173 -29.06 0.96 -1.39
N GLY A 174 -29.30 2.11 -2.04
CA GLY A 174 -28.78 3.43 -1.63
C GLY A 174 -27.62 3.98 -2.47
N SER A 175 -27.82 5.21 -2.96
CA SER A 175 -26.94 6.28 -3.54
C SER A 175 -25.51 6.04 -4.08
N SER A 176 -24.87 4.89 -3.95
CA SER A 176 -23.52 4.65 -4.45
C SER A 176 -23.50 3.41 -5.34
N LYS A 177 -23.53 3.66 -6.66
CA LYS A 177 -23.36 2.64 -7.70
C LYS A 177 -22.03 1.93 -7.47
N THR A 178 -22.02 0.59 -7.41
CA THR A 178 -20.86 -0.33 -7.57
C THR A 178 -20.09 -0.87 -6.34
N ARG A 179 -20.56 -0.76 -5.09
CA ARG A 179 -19.80 -1.26 -3.91
C ARG A 179 -19.66 -2.79 -3.76
N PHE A 180 -20.18 -3.57 -4.69
CA PHE A 180 -20.09 -5.04 -4.71
C PHE A 180 -19.04 -5.57 -5.67
N GLY A 181 -18.26 -4.69 -6.27
CA GLY A 181 -17.08 -5.06 -7.03
C GLY A 181 -15.89 -4.19 -6.68
N MET A 182 -14.72 -4.65 -7.07
CA MET A 182 -13.50 -3.87 -7.13
C MET A 182 -12.64 -4.42 -8.27
N HIS A 183 -11.70 -3.63 -8.76
CA HIS A 183 -10.68 -4.13 -9.67
C HIS A 183 -9.30 -3.55 -9.37
N GLU A 184 -8.28 -4.30 -9.76
CA GLU A 184 -6.87 -3.94 -9.64
C GLU A 184 -6.13 -4.32 -10.91
N ILE A 185 -5.11 -3.54 -11.29
CA ILE A 185 -4.15 -3.96 -12.31
C ILE A 185 -3.03 -4.70 -11.60
N ALA A 186 -2.70 -5.90 -12.07
CA ALA A 186 -1.56 -6.69 -11.63
C ALA A 186 -0.47 -6.63 -12.71
N PRO A 187 0.53 -5.72 -12.61
CA PRO A 187 1.53 -5.51 -13.66
C PRO A 187 2.37 -6.76 -13.92
N GLU A 188 2.73 -7.50 -12.87
CA GLU A 188 3.55 -8.72 -12.95
C GLU A 188 2.88 -9.83 -13.78
N GLU A 189 1.55 -9.95 -13.67
CA GLU A 189 0.76 -10.89 -14.46
C GLU A 189 0.30 -10.30 -15.81
N SER A 190 0.58 -9.01 -16.05
CA SER A 190 0.03 -8.23 -17.18
C SER A 190 -1.48 -8.45 -17.34
N CYS A 191 -2.24 -8.32 -16.25
CA CYS A 191 -3.69 -8.52 -16.26
C CYS A 191 -4.42 -7.53 -15.35
N VAL A 192 -5.72 -7.35 -15.60
CA VAL A 192 -6.65 -6.73 -14.67
C VAL A 192 -7.42 -7.83 -13.95
N VAL A 193 -7.58 -7.67 -12.64
CA VAL A 193 -8.31 -8.58 -11.76
C VAL A 193 -9.53 -7.88 -11.20
N PHE A 194 -10.72 -8.35 -11.56
CA PHE A 194 -11.99 -7.93 -11.00
C PHE A 194 -12.43 -8.90 -9.90
N ARG A 195 -12.88 -8.37 -8.77
CA ARG A 195 -13.38 -9.14 -7.62
C ARG A 195 -14.78 -8.67 -7.30
N PHE A 196 -15.75 -9.58 -7.36
CA PHE A 196 -17.15 -9.30 -7.07
C PHE A 196 -17.64 -10.09 -5.86
N ARG A 197 -18.45 -9.44 -5.03
CA ARG A 197 -19.24 -10.04 -3.95
C ARG A 197 -20.70 -10.00 -4.37
N LEU A 198 -21.33 -11.15 -4.54
CA LEU A 198 -22.69 -11.27 -5.05
C LEU A 198 -23.63 -11.43 -3.84
N PRO A 199 -24.36 -10.36 -3.44
CA PRO A 199 -25.06 -10.36 -2.16
C PRO A 199 -26.37 -11.16 -2.17
N LYS A 200 -26.90 -11.50 -3.34
CA LYS A 200 -28.16 -12.23 -3.50
C LYS A 200 -27.98 -13.40 -4.46
N LYS A 201 -28.82 -14.41 -4.30
CA LYS A 201 -28.96 -15.48 -5.29
C LYS A 201 -29.62 -14.90 -6.54
N GLY A 202 -29.21 -15.38 -7.71
CA GLY A 202 -29.82 -15.03 -8.99
C GLY A 202 -28.80 -14.82 -10.09
N ASP A 203 -29.28 -14.42 -11.26
CA ASP A 203 -28.47 -14.19 -12.44
C ASP A 203 -28.10 -12.72 -12.54
N TYR A 204 -26.81 -12.44 -12.64
CA TYR A 204 -26.26 -11.10 -12.74
C TYR A 204 -25.77 -10.86 -14.18
N ASN A 205 -26.08 -9.70 -14.74
CA ASN A 205 -25.43 -9.22 -15.94
C ASN A 205 -24.22 -8.35 -15.55
N LEU A 206 -23.02 -8.82 -15.90
CA LEU A 206 -21.75 -8.13 -15.69
C LEU A 206 -21.25 -7.57 -17.02
N VAL A 207 -21.02 -6.28 -17.06
CA VAL A 207 -20.50 -5.56 -18.22
C VAL A 207 -19.20 -4.87 -17.82
N ILE A 208 -18.11 -5.14 -18.54
CA ILE A 208 -16.80 -4.53 -18.30
C ILE A 208 -16.54 -3.51 -19.39
N TYR A 209 -16.09 -2.33 -18.96
CA TYR A 209 -15.68 -1.26 -19.84
C TYR A 209 -14.20 -0.96 -19.67
N ALA A 210 -13.57 -0.48 -20.74
CA ALA A 210 -12.21 0.04 -20.72
C ALA A 210 -12.06 1.32 -21.54
N ARG A 211 -10.99 2.07 -21.26
CA ARG A 211 -10.54 3.20 -22.09
C ARG A 211 -9.04 3.34 -22.01
N HIS A 212 -8.42 3.96 -23.00
CA HIS A 212 -7.06 4.47 -22.84
C HIS A 212 -7.04 5.72 -21.94
N SER A 213 -5.92 5.93 -21.24
CA SER A 213 -5.67 7.19 -20.55
C SER A 213 -5.69 8.35 -21.56
N GLY A 214 -6.39 9.43 -21.22
CA GLY A 214 -6.67 10.55 -22.12
C GLY A 214 -7.98 10.45 -22.93
N GLU A 215 -8.55 9.25 -23.11
CA GLU A 215 -9.89 9.12 -23.70
C GLU A 215 -10.96 9.56 -22.70
N GLN A 216 -12.04 10.21 -23.17
CA GLN A 216 -13.10 10.72 -22.28
C GLN A 216 -14.15 9.67 -21.93
N LEU A 217 -14.41 8.72 -22.82
CA LEU A 217 -15.50 7.77 -22.69
C LEU A 217 -14.97 6.36 -22.52
N PHE A 218 -15.63 5.61 -21.66
CA PHE A 218 -15.43 4.18 -21.52
C PHE A 218 -16.14 3.44 -22.65
N SER A 219 -15.42 2.56 -23.32
CA SER A 219 -15.96 1.65 -24.32
C SER A 219 -16.28 0.31 -23.67
N ASP A 220 -17.42 -0.26 -24.05
CA ASP A 220 -17.82 -1.58 -23.58
C ASP A 220 -16.88 -2.63 -24.19
N VAL A 221 -16.27 -3.50 -23.37
CA VAL A 221 -15.30 -4.49 -23.85
C VAL A 221 -15.84 -5.91 -23.79
N CYS A 222 -16.47 -6.32 -22.69
CA CYS A 222 -17.05 -7.65 -22.63
C CYS A 222 -18.21 -7.78 -21.64
N GLU A 223 -19.10 -8.72 -21.92
CA GLU A 223 -20.26 -9.03 -21.08
C GLU A 223 -20.27 -10.51 -20.65
N TYR A 224 -20.65 -10.73 -19.39
CA TYR A 224 -20.82 -12.04 -18.77
C TYR A 224 -22.17 -12.12 -18.05
N ARG A 225 -22.79 -13.29 -18.07
CA ARG A 225 -23.86 -13.68 -17.15
C ARG A 225 -23.27 -14.45 -15.99
N VAL A 226 -23.46 -13.97 -14.77
CA VAL A 226 -22.95 -14.60 -13.55
C VAL A 226 -24.11 -15.16 -12.73
N THR A 227 -24.19 -16.48 -12.60
CA THR A 227 -25.24 -17.15 -11.81
C THR A 227 -24.75 -17.39 -10.39
N ALA A 228 -25.29 -16.64 -9.43
CA ALA A 228 -25.00 -16.79 -8.00
C ALA A 228 -25.93 -17.84 -7.37
N LYS A 229 -25.36 -18.91 -6.81
CA LYS A 229 -26.08 -20.05 -6.22
C LYS A 229 -26.21 -19.98 -4.69
N GLY A 230 -25.70 -18.94 -4.05
CA GLY A 230 -25.70 -18.77 -2.59
C GLY A 230 -27.05 -18.95 -1.91
N ARG A 231 -27.04 -19.25 -0.61
CA ARG A 231 -28.26 -19.38 0.21
C ARG A 231 -29.00 -18.05 0.24
N GLU A 232 -30.32 -18.04 0.13
CA GLU A 232 -31.08 -16.82 0.43
C GLU A 232 -30.89 -16.49 1.91
N GLY A 233 -30.49 -15.25 2.23
CA GLY A 233 -30.42 -14.81 3.61
C GLY A 233 -31.81 -14.87 4.25
N GLU A 234 -31.89 -15.23 5.53
CA GLU A 234 -33.14 -15.16 6.27
C GLU A 234 -33.69 -13.71 6.21
N GLY A 235 -34.88 -13.54 5.63
CA GLY A 235 -35.59 -12.27 5.53
C GLY A 235 -34.79 -11.14 4.84
N ASN A 236 -34.77 -11.08 3.50
CA ASN A 236 -34.17 -9.98 2.71
C ASN A 236 -32.70 -9.61 3.05
N SER A 237 -32.01 -10.36 3.91
CA SER A 237 -30.65 -10.09 4.37
C SER A 237 -29.62 -10.43 3.29
N LEU A 238 -28.55 -9.62 3.21
CA LEU A 238 -27.49 -9.78 2.21
C LEU A 238 -26.53 -10.90 2.64
N THR A 239 -26.16 -11.76 1.70
CA THR A 239 -25.25 -12.91 1.93
C THR A 239 -23.77 -12.54 1.90
N ALA A 240 -23.46 -11.38 1.34
CA ALA A 240 -22.13 -10.80 1.32
C ALA A 240 -22.23 -9.29 1.59
N LEU A 241 -21.28 -8.76 2.34
CA LEU A 241 -21.20 -7.32 2.63
C LEU A 241 -20.52 -6.58 1.47
N PRO A 242 -20.94 -5.35 1.16
CA PRO A 242 -20.24 -4.52 0.19
C PRO A 242 -18.81 -4.23 0.65
N PHE A 243 -17.93 -3.90 -0.29
CA PHE A 243 -16.62 -3.36 0.02
C PHE A 243 -16.75 -2.00 0.76
N PRO A 244 -15.70 -1.57 1.50
CA PRO A 244 -15.70 -0.26 2.14
C PRO A 244 -16.03 0.88 1.16
N PRO A 245 -16.66 1.98 1.62
CA PRO A 245 -17.22 3.00 0.74
C PRO A 245 -16.15 3.92 0.12
N THR A 246 -15.56 3.50 -0.99
CA THR A 246 -14.52 4.26 -1.70
C THR A 246 -15.08 5.24 -2.74
N ALA A 247 -14.24 6.19 -3.16
CA ALA A 247 -14.55 7.14 -4.23
C ALA A 247 -14.69 6.46 -5.61
N GLN A 248 -13.98 5.35 -5.81
CA GLN A 248 -14.01 4.57 -7.04
C GLN A 248 -13.77 3.07 -6.76
N ALA A 249 -14.12 2.22 -7.72
CA ALA A 249 -13.94 0.77 -7.63
C ALA A 249 -12.52 0.29 -8.01
N ASN A 250 -11.66 1.19 -8.52
CA ASN A 250 -10.25 0.88 -8.82
C ASN A 250 -9.41 0.92 -7.53
N TYR A 251 -8.68 -0.16 -7.26
CA TYR A 251 -7.73 -0.29 -6.17
C TYR A 251 -6.32 -0.43 -6.74
N GLY A 252 -5.38 0.34 -6.18
CA GLY A 252 -4.05 0.55 -6.74
C GLY A 252 -3.80 2.02 -7.11
N PRO A 253 -2.77 2.29 -7.92
CA PRO A 253 -2.45 3.63 -8.39
C PRO A 253 -3.52 4.16 -9.35
N THR A 254 -3.82 5.45 -9.25
CA THR A 254 -4.71 6.17 -10.17
C THR A 254 -3.92 6.90 -11.25
N GLU A 255 -4.60 7.52 -12.24
CA GLU A 255 -3.96 8.41 -13.22
C GLU A 255 -3.08 9.48 -12.53
N LYS A 256 -3.51 10.00 -11.37
CA LYS A 256 -2.75 11.00 -10.61
C LYS A 256 -1.47 10.46 -9.98
N ALA A 257 -1.43 9.19 -9.55
CA ALA A 257 -0.16 8.60 -9.09
C ALA A 257 0.85 8.55 -10.23
N TYR A 258 0.43 8.15 -11.44
CA TYR A 258 1.32 8.15 -12.62
C TYR A 258 1.76 9.55 -13.02
N GLU A 259 0.87 10.55 -13.01
CA GLU A 259 1.21 11.94 -13.30
C GLU A 259 2.26 12.51 -12.33
N TYR A 260 2.20 12.16 -11.04
CA TYR A 260 3.20 12.57 -10.05
C TYR A 260 4.42 11.64 -9.97
N GLY A 261 4.50 10.59 -10.78
CA GLY A 261 5.55 9.58 -10.71
C GLY A 261 5.61 8.87 -9.35
N LEU A 262 4.50 8.79 -8.63
CA LEU A 262 4.42 8.22 -7.29
C LEU A 262 4.42 6.68 -7.36
N GLU A 263 5.30 6.05 -6.58
CA GLU A 263 5.41 4.59 -6.47
C GLU A 263 5.42 4.14 -5.01
N THR A 264 5.07 2.89 -4.75
CA THR A 264 5.16 2.27 -3.42
C THR A 264 6.52 1.60 -3.18
N LEU A 265 6.85 1.37 -1.91
CA LEU A 265 7.94 0.48 -1.50
C LEU A 265 7.43 -0.65 -0.59
N PRO A 266 7.64 -1.93 -0.96
CA PRO A 266 8.26 -2.40 -2.21
C PRO A 266 7.47 -1.96 -3.46
N ARG A 267 8.19 -1.78 -4.58
CA ARG A 267 7.57 -1.37 -5.86
C ARG A 267 6.52 -2.40 -6.27
N GLY A 268 5.35 -1.92 -6.70
CA GLY A 268 4.24 -2.79 -7.07
C GLY A 268 3.52 -3.41 -5.87
N LEU A 269 3.58 -2.79 -4.68
CA LEU A 269 2.84 -3.25 -3.50
C LEU A 269 1.37 -3.57 -3.86
N PRO A 270 0.88 -4.82 -3.63
CA PRO A 270 -0.50 -5.18 -3.92
C PRO A 270 -1.49 -4.30 -3.16
N PRO A 271 -2.62 -3.92 -3.77
CA PRO A 271 -3.56 -3.05 -3.09
C PRO A 271 -4.32 -3.76 -1.97
N LEU A 272 -4.37 -5.10 -1.96
CA LEU A 272 -4.87 -5.89 -0.83
C LEU A 272 -3.77 -6.13 0.20
N ILE A 273 -3.91 -5.54 1.39
CA ILE A 273 -2.94 -5.62 2.48
C ILE A 273 -3.55 -6.36 3.67
N LYS A 274 -2.86 -7.39 4.17
CA LYS A 274 -3.24 -8.06 5.42
C LYS A 274 -2.54 -7.44 6.62
N SER A 275 -3.28 -7.14 7.66
CA SER A 275 -2.81 -6.50 8.89
C SER A 275 -3.12 -7.37 10.12
N PRO A 276 -2.18 -8.24 10.55
CA PRO A 276 -2.41 -9.12 11.68
C PRO A 276 -2.47 -8.40 13.04
N LYS A 277 -1.90 -7.18 13.12
CA LYS A 277 -1.74 -6.42 14.38
C LYS A 277 -2.53 -5.11 14.40
N GLY A 278 -3.39 -4.86 13.41
CA GLY A 278 -4.13 -3.60 13.31
C GLY A 278 -3.24 -2.40 12.98
N THR A 279 -2.05 -2.62 12.41
CA THR A 279 -1.14 -1.54 11.97
C THR A 279 -0.60 -1.83 10.59
N VAL A 280 -0.67 -0.84 9.71
CA VAL A 280 -0.13 -0.93 8.35
C VAL A 280 0.85 0.22 8.12
N GLU A 281 2.00 -0.09 7.53
CA GLU A 281 2.97 0.90 7.08
C GLU A 281 3.12 0.81 5.56
N ILE A 282 2.94 1.93 4.86
CA ILE A 282 3.13 2.06 3.43
C ILE A 282 4.14 3.16 3.17
N ARG A 283 5.12 2.87 2.33
CA ARG A 283 6.16 3.83 1.92
C ARG A 283 5.91 4.25 0.48
N PHE A 284 6.03 5.54 0.21
CA PHE A 284 5.93 6.11 -1.13
C PHE A 284 7.24 6.80 -1.52
N ILE A 285 7.64 6.62 -2.78
CA ILE A 285 8.79 7.27 -3.40
C ILE A 285 8.36 7.87 -4.74
N VAL A 286 9.22 8.72 -5.31
CA VAL A 286 9.08 9.16 -6.70
C VAL A 286 9.95 8.28 -7.61
N ALA A 287 9.43 7.94 -8.79
CA ALA A 287 10.11 7.11 -9.77
C ALA A 287 11.48 7.69 -10.18
N GLU A 288 11.55 9.01 -10.33
CA GLU A 288 12.75 9.78 -10.64
C GLU A 288 13.27 10.48 -9.38
N ILE A 289 14.53 10.21 -9.01
CA ILE A 289 15.16 10.71 -7.77
C ILE A 289 15.30 12.24 -7.75
N GLU A 290 15.34 12.87 -8.91
CA GLU A 290 15.45 14.34 -9.06
C GLU A 290 14.13 15.05 -8.70
N ASN A 291 13.00 14.35 -8.74
CA ASN A 291 11.70 14.93 -8.48
C ASN A 291 11.39 14.94 -6.98
N ARG A 292 10.78 16.04 -6.50
CA ARG A 292 10.30 16.14 -5.12
C ARG A 292 9.07 15.29 -4.93
N ILE A 293 8.99 14.65 -3.76
CA ILE A 293 7.81 13.87 -3.38
C ILE A 293 6.58 14.78 -3.28
N PRO A 294 5.43 14.41 -3.88
CA PRO A 294 4.21 15.19 -3.75
C PRO A 294 3.75 15.19 -2.29
N ARG A 295 3.05 16.26 -1.89
CA ARG A 295 2.43 16.34 -0.57
C ARG A 295 1.33 15.30 -0.48
N LEU A 296 1.38 14.44 0.52
CA LEU A 296 0.41 13.37 0.70
C LEU A 296 -0.51 13.63 1.89
N THR A 297 -1.75 13.18 1.76
CA THR A 297 -2.69 13.00 2.87
C THR A 297 -3.47 11.71 2.63
N ALA A 298 -4.10 11.15 3.66
CA ALA A 298 -4.89 9.94 3.46
C ALA A 298 -6.11 9.88 4.37
N ARG A 299 -7.07 9.05 3.97
CA ARG A 299 -8.33 8.82 4.68
C ARG A 299 -8.60 7.34 4.79
N LEU A 300 -8.97 6.90 6.00
CA LEU A 300 -9.47 5.56 6.26
C LEU A 300 -10.99 5.55 6.22
N LYS A 301 -11.55 4.50 5.62
CA LYS A 301 -13.00 4.25 5.57
C LYS A 301 -13.26 2.79 5.90
N SER A 302 -14.31 2.52 6.66
CA SER A 302 -14.74 1.15 6.96
C SER A 302 -16.26 1.06 6.89
N LEU A 303 -16.77 -0.16 6.69
CA LEU A 303 -18.19 -0.45 6.82
C LEU A 303 -18.56 -0.71 8.29
N SER A 304 -17.66 -1.33 9.05
CA SER A 304 -17.91 -1.79 10.42
C SER A 304 -17.60 -0.72 11.45
N VAL A 305 -16.64 0.18 11.17
CA VAL A 305 -16.20 1.22 12.11
C VAL A 305 -16.75 2.59 11.71
N LYS A 306 -17.24 3.33 12.71
CA LYS A 306 -17.79 4.69 12.50
C LYS A 306 -16.72 5.65 11.99
N PRO A 307 -17.04 6.58 11.06
CA PRO A 307 -16.08 7.55 10.52
C PRO A 307 -15.34 8.37 11.57
N GLU A 308 -16.03 8.77 12.64
CA GLU A 308 -15.47 9.54 13.77
C GLU A 308 -14.29 8.85 14.46
N LEU A 309 -14.29 7.50 14.51
CA LEU A 309 -13.21 6.71 15.10
C LEU A 309 -12.03 6.49 14.14
N LEU A 310 -12.22 6.79 12.86
CA LEU A 310 -11.18 6.67 11.83
C LEU A 310 -10.46 8.00 11.59
N GLU A 311 -11.01 9.10 12.12
CA GLU A 311 -10.31 10.38 12.16
C GLU A 311 -9.00 10.21 12.92
N ASN A 312 -7.94 10.87 12.43
CA ASN A 312 -6.63 10.89 13.08
C ASN A 312 -5.92 9.53 13.21
N CYS A 313 -6.45 8.45 12.60
CA CYS A 313 -5.84 7.12 12.60
C CYS A 313 -4.67 6.95 11.62
N VAL A 314 -4.32 8.01 10.88
CA VAL A 314 -3.20 8.01 9.93
C VAL A 314 -2.13 8.98 10.38
N LEU A 315 -0.91 8.46 10.53
CA LEU A 315 0.31 9.23 10.75
C LEU A 315 1.11 9.27 9.44
N LEU A 316 1.35 10.47 8.93
CA LEU A 316 2.16 10.69 7.73
C LEU A 316 3.42 11.45 8.09
N ARG A 317 4.56 11.05 7.52
CA ARG A 317 5.84 11.73 7.72
C ARG A 317 6.73 11.56 6.50
N ASP A 318 7.58 12.54 6.27
CA ASP A 318 8.60 12.49 5.23
C ASP A 318 9.96 12.15 5.85
N ILE A 319 10.68 11.23 5.24
CA ILE A 319 11.99 10.77 5.70
C ILE A 319 12.95 10.67 4.51
N GLU A 320 14.25 10.65 4.81
CA GLU A 320 15.26 10.19 3.87
C GLU A 320 15.77 8.84 4.34
N ALA A 321 15.72 7.84 3.46
CA ALA A 321 16.27 6.51 3.78
C ALA A 321 16.94 5.88 2.56
N SER A 322 17.96 5.06 2.83
CA SER A 322 18.68 4.32 1.80
C SER A 322 17.78 3.33 1.07
N MET A 323 17.84 3.34 -0.26
CA MET A 323 17.19 2.34 -1.08
C MET A 323 17.96 1.01 -1.04
N PRO A 324 17.31 -0.13 -0.73
CA PRO A 324 17.93 -1.44 -0.80
C PRO A 324 18.12 -1.85 -2.28
N THR A 325 19.25 -1.46 -2.88
CA THR A 325 19.51 -1.63 -4.33
C THR A 325 20.28 -2.92 -4.65
N THR A 326 20.95 -3.52 -3.67
CA THR A 326 21.76 -4.74 -3.83
C THR A 326 21.62 -5.64 -2.60
N GLY A 327 21.92 -6.94 -2.72
CA GLY A 327 21.92 -7.85 -1.57
C GLY A 327 22.85 -7.39 -0.43
N VAL A 328 23.93 -6.67 -0.75
CA VAL A 328 24.80 -6.03 0.24
C VAL A 328 24.11 -4.82 0.87
N SER A 329 23.50 -3.93 0.07
CA SER A 329 22.74 -2.77 0.55
C SER A 329 21.57 -3.14 1.48
N VAL A 330 20.91 -4.28 1.24
CA VAL A 330 19.86 -4.83 2.12
C VAL A 330 20.42 -5.27 3.47
N LEU A 331 21.66 -5.80 3.49
CA LEU A 331 22.33 -6.29 4.69
C LEU A 331 23.08 -5.20 5.46
N THR A 332 23.57 -4.16 4.78
CA THR A 332 24.39 -3.08 5.36
C THR A 332 23.64 -1.77 5.51
N GLY A 333 22.48 -1.59 4.87
CA GLY A 333 21.78 -0.31 4.80
C GLY A 333 22.51 0.75 3.99
N THR A 334 23.52 0.37 3.20
CA THR A 334 24.34 1.31 2.42
C THR A 334 23.81 1.45 1.00
N GLY A 335 23.28 2.62 0.66
CA GLY A 335 22.74 2.96 -0.65
C GLY A 335 22.43 4.45 -0.72
N PRO A 336 22.11 5.00 -1.90
CA PRO A 336 21.71 6.39 -2.01
C PRO A 336 20.44 6.62 -1.18
N CYS A 337 20.47 7.63 -0.32
CA CYS A 337 19.29 8.08 0.42
C CYS A 337 18.31 8.72 -0.56
N VAL A 338 17.06 8.27 -0.51
CA VAL A 338 15.98 8.78 -1.35
C VAL A 338 14.91 9.35 -0.43
N PRO A 339 14.36 10.55 -0.75
CA PRO A 339 13.22 11.08 -0.01
C PRO A 339 12.01 10.17 -0.19
N MET A 340 11.32 9.86 0.90
CA MET A 340 10.13 9.02 0.90
C MET A 340 9.11 9.50 1.92
N SER A 341 7.83 9.34 1.59
CA SER A 341 6.72 9.62 2.50
C SER A 341 6.25 8.29 3.07
N VAL A 342 6.20 8.20 4.40
CA VAL A 342 5.80 6.99 5.11
C VAL A 342 4.47 7.24 5.81
N LEU A 343 3.50 6.42 5.44
CA LEU A 343 2.16 6.41 6.00
C LEU A 343 2.03 5.23 6.97
N ASN A 344 1.70 5.51 8.23
CA ASN A 344 1.29 4.52 9.22
C ASN A 344 -0.20 4.66 9.52
N ALA A 345 -0.96 3.58 9.33
CA ALA A 345 -2.37 3.49 9.67
C ALA A 345 -2.56 2.63 10.93
N TYR A 346 -3.25 3.16 11.92
CA TYR A 346 -3.64 2.47 13.17
C TYR A 346 -5.12 2.11 13.08
N LEU A 347 -5.43 0.82 12.98
CA LEU A 347 -6.78 0.31 12.74
C LEU A 347 -7.42 0.00 14.10
N PRO A 348 -8.50 0.68 14.51
CA PRO A 348 -9.01 0.56 15.88
C PRO A 348 -9.62 -0.81 16.19
N GLU A 349 -10.20 -1.48 15.19
CA GLU A 349 -10.91 -2.75 15.33
C GLU A 349 -10.47 -3.75 14.24
N ALA A 350 -10.90 -5.00 14.35
CA ALA A 350 -10.74 -5.97 13.27
C ALA A 350 -11.78 -5.72 12.17
N GLY A 351 -11.43 -6.03 10.92
CA GLY A 351 -12.33 -5.87 9.77
C GLY A 351 -11.67 -5.28 8.54
N GLU A 352 -12.50 -4.82 7.61
CA GLU A 352 -12.06 -4.28 6.32
C GLU A 352 -12.03 -2.75 6.33
N TYR A 353 -10.95 -2.21 5.80
CA TYR A 353 -10.71 -0.78 5.66
C TYR A 353 -10.30 -0.45 4.24
N ALA A 354 -10.85 0.61 3.67
CA ALA A 354 -10.25 1.26 2.51
C ALA A 354 -9.35 2.40 2.97
N LEU A 355 -8.13 2.44 2.46
CA LEU A 355 -7.20 3.54 2.64
C LEU A 355 -7.07 4.29 1.31
N GLU A 356 -7.55 5.52 1.28
CA GLU A 356 -7.44 6.43 0.13
C GLU A 356 -6.30 7.42 0.39
N VAL A 357 -5.28 7.40 -0.46
CA VAL A 357 -4.13 8.31 -0.41
C VAL A 357 -4.31 9.37 -1.49
N TYR A 358 -4.23 10.63 -1.10
CA TYR A 358 -4.36 11.78 -1.98
C TYR A 358 -3.04 12.52 -2.08
N ALA A 359 -2.75 13.05 -3.27
CA ALA A 359 -1.53 13.78 -3.56
C ALA A 359 -1.82 15.21 -4.06
N ALA A 360 -0.93 16.13 -3.71
CA ALA A 360 -0.86 17.49 -4.24
C ALA A 360 0.59 17.82 -4.65
N PRO A 361 0.80 18.78 -5.58
CA PRO A 361 2.14 19.18 -5.99
C PRO A 361 3.00 19.67 -4.82
N PRO A 362 4.32 19.47 -4.86
CA PRO A 362 5.24 19.81 -3.78
C PRO A 362 5.35 21.34 -3.53
N ASP A 363 5.31 22.15 -4.58
CA ASP A 363 5.69 23.58 -4.53
C ASP A 363 4.51 24.57 -4.54
N SER A 364 3.29 24.13 -4.22
CA SER A 364 2.14 25.04 -4.31
C SER A 364 2.02 25.94 -3.07
N ALA A 365 2.32 27.23 -3.24
CA ALA A 365 2.08 28.29 -2.25
C ALA A 365 0.58 28.60 -2.02
N GLU A 366 -0.29 28.15 -2.94
CA GLU A 366 -1.76 28.28 -2.86
C GLU A 366 -2.40 26.99 -2.31
N PRO A 367 -3.66 27.03 -1.81
CA PRO A 367 -4.39 25.84 -1.38
C PRO A 367 -4.74 24.95 -2.59
N THR A 368 -3.77 24.18 -3.06
CA THR A 368 -3.99 23.23 -4.16
C THR A 368 -4.85 22.07 -3.69
N ALA A 369 -5.82 21.70 -4.52
CA ALA A 369 -6.68 20.56 -4.26
C ALA A 369 -5.86 19.25 -4.23
N TYR A 370 -6.11 18.44 -3.21
CA TYR A 370 -5.61 17.06 -3.14
C TYR A 370 -6.44 16.17 -4.05
N HIS A 371 -5.78 15.35 -4.85
CA HIS A 371 -6.43 14.42 -5.78
C HIS A 371 -6.11 12.97 -5.39
N LEU A 372 -7.07 12.06 -5.55
CA LEU A 372 -6.89 10.65 -5.21
C LEU A 372 -5.77 10.05 -6.06
N ALA A 373 -4.68 9.64 -5.41
CA ALA A 373 -3.49 9.08 -6.04
C ALA A 373 -3.44 7.55 -5.89
N TRP A 374 -3.87 7.01 -4.75
CA TRP A 374 -3.82 5.58 -4.48
C TRP A 374 -4.99 5.11 -3.64
N GLN A 375 -5.39 3.85 -3.81
CA GLN A 375 -6.39 3.21 -2.98
C GLN A 375 -5.98 1.79 -2.59
N PHE A 376 -6.08 1.44 -1.31
CA PHE A 376 -5.80 0.09 -0.78
C PHE A 376 -7.02 -0.48 -0.07
N LEU A 377 -7.13 -1.80 -0.07
CA LEU A 377 -8.03 -2.58 0.77
C LEU A 377 -7.19 -3.25 1.85
N ILE A 378 -7.48 -2.97 3.12
CA ILE A 378 -6.77 -3.50 4.27
C ILE A 378 -7.70 -4.46 5.01
N GLU A 379 -7.26 -5.70 5.18
CA GLU A 379 -7.91 -6.73 6.00
C GLU A 379 -7.19 -6.81 7.35
N ALA A 380 -7.83 -6.31 8.40
CA ALA A 380 -7.29 -6.36 9.76
C ALA A 380 -7.81 -7.58 10.53
N GLU A 381 -6.92 -8.46 10.96
CA GLU A 381 -7.27 -9.61 11.80
C GLU A 381 -7.51 -9.21 13.27
N ALA A 382 -6.82 -8.15 13.71
CA ALA A 382 -6.94 -7.57 15.04
C ALA A 382 -6.90 -6.03 14.96
N GLY A 383 -7.51 -5.36 15.96
CA GLY A 383 -7.40 -3.92 16.13
C GLY A 383 -6.22 -3.52 17.01
N LYS A 384 -5.71 -2.30 16.81
CA LYS A 384 -4.81 -1.55 17.71
C LYS A 384 -5.54 -0.28 18.18
N PRO A 385 -6.48 -0.39 19.14
CA PRO A 385 -7.19 0.77 19.65
C PRO A 385 -6.21 1.70 20.36
N LEU A 386 -6.25 2.98 20.00
CA LEU A 386 -5.50 4.06 20.63
C LEU A 386 -6.48 5.05 21.25
N SER A 387 -6.06 5.76 22.30
CA SER A 387 -6.90 6.78 22.94
C SER A 387 -7.12 7.96 21.98
N VAL A 388 -8.30 8.60 22.06
CA VAL A 388 -8.63 9.77 21.23
C VAL A 388 -7.62 10.93 21.41
N PRO A 389 -7.16 11.26 22.64
CA PRO A 389 -6.12 12.27 22.84
C PRO A 389 -4.81 11.91 22.12
N LEU A 390 -4.38 10.64 22.21
CA LEU A 390 -3.18 10.18 21.53
C LEU A 390 -3.32 10.27 20.01
N LEU A 391 -4.44 9.82 19.43
CA LEU A 391 -4.70 9.93 17.99
C LEU A 391 -4.66 11.39 17.53
N SER A 392 -5.31 12.31 18.27
CA SER A 392 -5.28 13.74 17.95
C SER A 392 -3.86 14.32 17.94
N ARG A 393 -3.02 13.91 18.91
CA ARG A 393 -1.59 14.28 18.93
C ARG A 393 -0.85 13.68 17.74
N LEU A 394 -1.05 12.41 17.42
CA LEU A 394 -0.40 11.73 16.30
C LEU A 394 -0.79 12.29 14.93
N ALA A 395 -2.00 12.83 14.77
CA ALA A 395 -2.43 13.41 13.49
C ALA A 395 -1.93 14.84 13.26
N THR A 396 -1.55 15.55 14.33
CA THR A 396 -1.11 16.96 14.29
C THR A 396 0.40 17.11 14.50
N ILE A 397 1.10 16.02 14.81
CA ILE A 397 2.53 16.05 15.08
C ILE A 397 3.34 16.25 13.79
N ASN A 398 4.28 17.19 13.83
CA ASN A 398 5.33 17.32 12.82
C ASN A 398 6.56 16.53 13.26
N LEU A 399 6.79 15.37 12.65
CA LEU A 399 7.94 14.52 12.92
C LEU A 399 9.15 14.93 12.10
N GLY A 400 10.34 14.78 12.67
CA GLY A 400 11.59 15.12 12.01
C GLY A 400 12.01 16.58 12.22
N PRO A 401 12.80 17.14 11.28
CA PRO A 401 13.22 18.55 11.31
C PRO A 401 12.01 19.48 11.33
N GLN A 402 12.02 20.50 12.20
CA GLN A 402 10.89 21.44 12.31
C GLN A 402 10.97 22.59 11.31
N ASP A 403 12.19 23.01 10.96
CA ASP A 403 12.49 24.07 10.03
C ASP A 403 13.93 23.94 9.51
N ASP A 404 14.38 24.93 8.71
CA ASP A 404 15.73 24.96 8.15
C ASP A 404 16.83 25.10 9.21
N THR A 405 16.50 25.39 10.49
CA THR A 405 17.53 25.51 11.55
C THR A 405 18.26 24.19 11.77
N TRP A 406 17.58 23.05 11.63
CA TRP A 406 18.22 21.73 11.73
C TRP A 406 19.37 21.58 10.71
N GLN A 407 19.11 21.94 9.46
CA GLN A 407 20.08 21.88 8.37
C GLN A 407 21.17 22.96 8.52
N ASN A 408 20.77 24.18 8.90
CA ASN A 408 21.69 25.31 9.08
C ASN A 408 22.68 25.09 10.24
N LEU A 409 22.25 24.39 11.29
CA LEU A 409 23.13 23.98 12.40
C LEU A 409 24.00 22.77 12.05
N GLY A 410 23.72 22.11 10.92
CA GLY A 410 24.47 20.97 10.40
C GLY A 410 24.21 19.66 11.12
N PHE A 411 23.10 19.53 11.85
CA PHE A 411 22.76 18.29 12.52
C PHE A 411 22.50 17.16 11.52
N ARG A 412 22.94 15.95 11.87
CA ARG A 412 22.63 14.71 11.13
C ARG A 412 22.18 13.61 12.08
N THR A 413 21.22 12.80 11.64
CA THR A 413 20.78 11.60 12.35
C THR A 413 21.72 10.44 11.96
N LEU A 414 22.60 10.01 12.87
CA LEU A 414 23.51 8.88 12.62
C LEU A 414 22.84 7.53 12.93
N SER A 415 21.89 7.54 13.86
CA SER A 415 20.99 6.41 14.09
C SER A 415 19.55 6.85 13.88
N HIS A 416 18.68 5.92 13.46
CA HIS A 416 17.24 6.15 13.35
C HIS A 416 16.91 7.40 12.52
N PRO A 417 17.17 7.38 11.18
CA PRO A 417 16.83 8.49 10.30
C PRO A 417 15.33 8.71 10.17
N ASP A 418 14.53 7.65 10.39
CA ASP A 418 13.09 7.75 10.56
C ASP A 418 12.78 8.31 11.97
N PRO A 419 12.09 9.47 12.08
CA PRO A 419 11.74 10.06 13.36
C PRO A 419 10.71 9.23 14.15
N LEU A 420 10.03 8.27 13.53
CA LEU A 420 9.25 7.25 14.24
C LEU A 420 10.14 6.06 14.61
N VAL A 421 10.48 5.95 15.89
CA VAL A 421 11.33 4.89 16.43
C VAL A 421 10.48 3.84 17.13
N ARG A 422 10.50 2.60 16.64
CA ARG A 422 9.88 1.46 17.33
C ARG A 422 10.90 0.77 18.21
N VAL A 423 10.67 0.78 19.53
CA VAL A 423 11.58 0.13 20.48
C VAL A 423 11.50 -1.39 20.29
N ARG A 424 12.66 -2.04 20.13
CA ARG A 424 12.73 -3.48 19.85
C ARG A 424 12.30 -4.30 21.08
N THR A 425 11.65 -5.44 20.83
CA THR A 425 11.21 -6.36 21.89
C THR A 425 12.11 -7.59 22.07
N ALA A 426 13.05 -7.87 21.16
CA ALA A 426 13.92 -9.04 21.24
C ALA A 426 14.95 -8.97 22.39
N GLY A 427 15.19 -10.12 23.04
CA GLY A 427 15.85 -10.29 24.34
C GLY A 427 17.26 -9.69 24.53
N ARG A 428 17.55 -9.41 25.81
CA ARG A 428 18.70 -8.68 26.40
C ARG A 428 20.12 -9.04 25.93
N ALA A 429 20.33 -10.09 25.13
CA ALA A 429 21.66 -10.44 24.63
C ALA A 429 22.16 -9.52 23.48
N GLY A 430 21.25 -8.80 22.81
CA GLY A 430 21.58 -7.90 21.71
C GLY A 430 22.12 -6.54 22.15
N SER A 431 21.56 -5.98 23.23
CA SER A 431 21.94 -4.68 23.78
C SER A 431 23.29 -4.72 24.52
N GLU A 432 23.61 -5.81 25.23
CA GLU A 432 24.94 -5.99 25.84
C GLU A 432 26.06 -6.23 24.81
N ARG A 433 25.73 -6.79 23.63
CA ARG A 433 26.73 -7.10 22.57
C ARG A 433 27.01 -5.95 21.61
N LEU A 434 26.12 -4.95 21.52
CA LEU A 434 26.36 -3.73 20.73
C LEU A 434 27.29 -2.75 21.46
N LEU A 435 27.35 -2.81 22.79
CA LEU A 435 28.08 -1.84 23.63
C LEU A 435 29.48 -2.32 24.08
N ARG A 436 29.94 -3.52 23.68
CA ARG A 436 31.24 -4.09 24.11
C ARG A 436 32.23 -4.44 22.99
N LEU A 437 31.97 -4.10 21.73
CA LEU A 437 32.86 -4.45 20.63
C LEU A 437 33.85 -3.32 20.35
N LYS A 438 35.04 -3.42 20.95
CA LYS A 438 36.11 -2.41 20.83
C LYS A 438 37.02 -2.58 19.60
N ASN A 439 36.91 -3.66 18.81
CA ASN A 439 37.87 -3.93 17.72
C ASN A 439 37.24 -4.48 16.42
N LYS A 440 37.73 -3.97 15.28
CA LYS A 440 37.36 -4.34 13.88
C LYS A 440 37.33 -5.85 13.59
N SER A 441 38.22 -6.63 14.21
CA SER A 441 38.33 -8.08 13.96
C SER A 441 37.13 -8.90 14.47
N GLN A 442 36.48 -8.45 15.54
CA GLN A 442 35.31 -9.14 16.12
C GLN A 442 34.01 -8.85 15.36
N ILE A 443 33.93 -7.67 14.72
CA ILE A 443 32.84 -7.31 13.81
C ILE A 443 32.93 -8.14 12.52
N LEU A 444 34.14 -8.30 11.95
CA LEU A 444 34.39 -9.10 10.76
C LEU A 444 34.21 -10.62 10.98
N GLN A 445 34.60 -11.16 12.14
CA GLN A 445 34.40 -12.58 12.46
C GLN A 445 32.92 -12.97 12.50
N ARG A 446 32.03 -12.05 12.87
CA ARG A 446 30.58 -12.30 12.85
C ARG A 446 29.99 -12.21 11.44
N PHE A 447 30.64 -11.48 10.53
CA PHE A 447 30.23 -11.35 9.12
C PHE A 447 30.70 -12.51 8.23
N MET A 448 31.81 -13.16 8.56
CA MET A 448 32.34 -14.31 7.80
C MET A 448 31.86 -15.68 8.32
N GLY A 449 31.12 -15.72 9.43
CA GLY A 449 30.70 -16.95 10.10
C GLY A 449 29.40 -17.58 9.62
N SER A 450 28.94 -17.30 8.40
CA SER A 450 27.79 -18.01 7.83
C SER A 450 27.82 -18.08 6.31
N GLN A 451 28.87 -18.66 5.70
CA GLN A 451 28.75 -19.46 4.47
C GLN A 451 29.95 -20.42 4.30
N GLY A 452 29.64 -21.69 4.01
CA GLY A 452 30.57 -22.81 3.80
C GLY A 452 30.61 -23.72 5.03
N ILE A 453 30.12 -24.97 5.01
CA ILE A 453 30.38 -26.03 4.04
C ILE A 453 29.21 -27.02 4.04
N HIS A 454 28.76 -27.43 2.85
CA HIS A 454 28.08 -28.70 2.64
C HIS A 454 29.04 -29.58 1.83
N LEU A 455 29.41 -30.77 2.32
CA LEU A 455 29.79 -31.96 1.53
C LEU A 455 30.22 -33.13 2.44
N GLN A 456 29.49 -34.26 2.29
CA GLN A 456 29.85 -35.68 2.55
C GLN A 456 30.17 -36.06 4.01
N GLN A 457 29.78 -37.21 4.57
CA GLN A 457 29.28 -38.49 4.07
C GLN A 457 28.69 -39.27 5.27
N ALA A 458 27.87 -40.28 4.98
CA ALA A 458 27.21 -41.18 5.91
C ALA A 458 28.16 -42.04 6.78
N GLU A 459 27.75 -42.41 8.00
CA GLU A 459 27.49 -43.80 8.42
C GLU A 459 27.14 -43.92 9.93
N LEU A 460 26.14 -44.77 10.16
CA LEU A 460 25.69 -45.53 11.34
C LEU A 460 26.51 -45.50 12.66
N GLY A 461 25.80 -45.39 13.79
CA GLY A 461 26.30 -45.79 15.12
C GLY A 461 25.28 -45.53 16.26
N GLU A 462 24.93 -46.59 16.98
CA GLU A 462 23.87 -46.76 18.00
C GLU A 462 23.97 -45.89 19.29
N PRO A 463 22.90 -45.85 20.13
CA PRO A 463 22.89 -45.16 21.42
C PRO A 463 23.40 -46.07 22.56
N SER A 464 24.20 -45.53 23.48
CA SER A 464 24.49 -46.19 24.75
C SER A 464 24.66 -45.18 25.90
N GLU A 465 23.68 -45.22 26.79
CA GLU A 465 23.72 -45.26 28.26
C GLU A 465 24.78 -44.47 29.08
N GLU A 466 24.19 -43.77 30.06
CA GLU A 466 24.62 -43.61 31.45
C GLU A 466 25.94 -42.88 31.79
N SER A 467 25.79 -41.73 32.44
CA SER A 467 25.95 -41.69 33.91
C SER A 467 25.51 -40.33 34.47
N SER A 468 24.35 -40.32 35.12
CA SER A 468 23.92 -39.25 36.00
C SER A 468 24.63 -39.38 37.34
N HIS A 469 25.61 -38.52 37.60
CA HIS A 469 26.02 -38.22 38.96
C HIS A 469 25.42 -36.88 39.36
N MET A 470 24.41 -36.95 40.24
CA MET A 470 23.98 -35.84 41.08
C MET A 470 25.09 -35.59 42.11
N GLU A 471 25.68 -34.40 42.06
CA GLU A 471 26.22 -33.75 43.26
C GLU A 471 25.36 -32.51 43.52
N GLU A 472 24.51 -32.62 44.54
CA GLU A 472 23.96 -31.45 45.23
C GLU A 472 25.12 -30.72 45.91
N THR A 473 25.45 -29.54 45.39
CA THR A 473 26.07 -28.49 46.19
C THR A 473 25.17 -27.27 46.16
N ASN A 474 24.49 -27.08 47.29
CA ASN A 474 23.93 -25.81 47.74
C ASN A 474 24.93 -24.68 47.49
N VAL A 475 24.56 -23.74 46.62
CA VAL A 475 25.01 -22.36 46.70
C VAL A 475 23.75 -21.51 46.78
N GLY A 476 23.38 -21.20 48.02
CA GLY A 476 22.60 -20.01 48.26
C GLY A 476 23.48 -18.81 47.93
N GLU A 477 23.12 -18.10 46.87
CA GLU A 477 23.53 -16.72 46.67
C GLU A 477 22.27 -15.91 46.40
N ASP A 478 21.86 -15.23 47.46
CA ASP A 478 21.28 -13.90 47.46
C ASP A 478 21.69 -13.09 46.22
N GLN A 479 20.95 -13.22 45.12
CA GLN A 479 20.98 -12.21 44.08
C GLN A 479 20.13 -11.05 44.60
N GLY A 480 20.77 -10.21 45.42
CA GLY A 480 20.34 -8.83 45.59
C GLY A 480 20.03 -8.21 44.22
N PRO A 481 19.18 -7.18 44.15
CA PRO A 481 18.66 -6.65 42.89
C PRO A 481 19.81 -6.49 41.88
N LEU A 482 19.75 -7.23 40.77
CA LEU A 482 20.72 -7.16 39.68
C LEU A 482 21.03 -5.68 39.43
N GLN A 483 22.24 -5.26 39.80
CA GLN A 483 22.59 -3.85 39.79
C GLN A 483 22.68 -3.42 38.32
N VAL A 484 21.60 -2.83 37.84
CA VAL A 484 21.49 -2.33 36.47
C VAL A 484 22.60 -1.32 36.26
N ASP A 485 23.41 -1.52 35.22
CA ASP A 485 24.48 -0.60 34.86
C ASP A 485 23.95 0.85 34.80
N ARG A 486 24.71 1.80 35.35
CA ARG A 486 24.29 3.21 35.47
C ARG A 486 23.94 3.80 34.11
N GLU A 487 24.55 3.29 33.04
CA GLU A 487 24.35 3.74 31.66
C GLU A 487 23.42 2.82 30.84
N ALA A 488 22.89 1.76 31.43
CA ALA A 488 21.99 0.86 30.72
C ALA A 488 20.75 1.61 30.21
N CYS A 489 20.44 1.45 28.93
CA CYS A 489 19.31 2.10 28.27
C CYS A 489 18.53 1.11 27.39
N ASP A 490 17.26 1.41 27.16
CA ASP A 490 16.39 0.65 26.26
C ASP A 490 16.54 1.07 24.79
N LEU A 491 16.88 2.35 24.57
CA LEU A 491 17.07 2.94 23.25
C LEU A 491 18.24 3.94 23.31
N GLN A 492 19.07 3.94 22.25
CA GLN A 492 20.14 4.92 22.05
C GLN A 492 19.93 5.60 20.69
N ILE A 493 19.79 6.93 20.72
CA ILE A 493 19.76 7.77 19.52
C ILE A 493 21.08 8.53 19.40
N ILE A 494 21.68 8.48 18.23
CA ILE A 494 23.00 9.02 17.91
C ILE A 494 22.84 10.15 16.89
N LEU A 495 23.33 11.34 17.24
CA LEU A 495 23.32 12.53 16.41
C LEU A 495 24.75 12.98 16.10
N GLY A 496 25.00 13.39 14.86
CA GLY A 496 26.27 13.95 14.42
C GLY A 496 26.21 15.48 14.36
N LEU A 497 27.28 16.14 14.80
CA LEU A 497 27.47 17.59 14.70
C LEU A 497 28.79 17.93 13.96
N PRO A 498 28.82 19.03 13.19
CA PRO A 498 30.03 19.53 12.53
C PRO A 498 30.92 20.35 13.49
N GLU A 499 32.22 20.39 13.19
CA GLU A 499 33.27 20.95 14.07
C GLU A 499 33.18 22.46 14.31
N GLN A 500 32.53 23.16 13.40
CA GLN A 500 32.55 24.63 13.34
C GLN A 500 31.54 25.30 14.27
N ASN A 501 30.54 24.58 14.80
CA ASN A 501 29.48 25.18 15.61
C ASN A 501 29.52 24.68 17.07
N LYS A 502 29.82 25.59 18.00
CA LYS A 502 29.48 25.38 19.42
C LYS A 502 27.97 25.50 19.56
N VAL A 503 27.24 24.39 19.58
CA VAL A 503 25.78 24.36 19.71
C VAL A 503 25.39 23.98 21.14
N CYS A 504 24.42 24.69 21.72
CA CYS A 504 23.72 24.24 22.91
C CYS A 504 22.54 23.36 22.47
N LEU A 505 22.55 22.08 22.83
CA LEU A 505 21.46 21.12 22.57
C LEU A 505 20.79 20.74 23.88
N ILE A 506 19.49 20.95 23.96
CA ILE A 506 18.63 20.53 25.07
C ILE A 506 17.64 19.50 24.55
N SER A 507 17.46 18.41 25.29
CA SER A 507 16.51 17.35 24.92
C SER A 507 15.47 17.16 26.03
N GLN A 508 14.22 16.98 25.64
CA GLN A 508 13.08 16.75 26.53
C GLN A 508 12.32 15.49 26.10
N LEU A 509 11.99 14.62 27.05
CA LEU A 509 11.22 13.39 26.80
C LEU A 509 9.85 13.51 27.47
N VAL A 510 8.79 13.29 26.71
CA VAL A 510 7.40 13.49 27.16
C VAL A 510 6.57 12.25 26.83
N ASP A 511 5.85 11.70 27.80
CA ASP A 511 4.83 10.66 27.58
C ASP A 511 3.55 11.30 27.05
N ILE A 512 3.05 10.79 25.93
CA ILE A 512 1.86 11.32 25.25
C ILE A 512 0.70 10.32 25.19
N SER A 513 0.81 9.21 25.91
CA SER A 513 -0.12 8.09 25.84
C SER A 513 -1.46 8.36 26.54
N GLU A 514 -1.41 9.10 27.64
CA GLU A 514 -2.55 9.38 28.53
C GLU A 514 -3.26 10.69 28.16
N GLU A 515 -4.28 11.10 28.93
CA GLU A 515 -4.99 12.36 28.70
C GLU A 515 -4.08 13.59 28.86
N GLU A 516 -3.19 13.59 29.84
CA GLU A 516 -2.21 14.64 30.08
C GLU A 516 -0.82 14.24 29.55
N GLU A 517 -0.06 15.20 29.04
CA GLU A 517 1.34 14.98 28.67
C GLU A 517 2.19 15.02 29.95
N GLU A 518 3.04 14.01 30.16
CA GLU A 518 3.89 13.89 31.34
C GLU A 518 5.37 14.09 30.96
N ASP A 519 6.05 15.04 31.60
CA ASP A 519 7.50 15.23 31.41
C ASP A 519 8.27 14.12 32.15
N VAL A 520 8.87 13.22 31.36
CA VAL A 520 9.65 12.09 31.83
C VAL A 520 11.13 12.24 31.46
N THR A 521 11.62 13.49 31.35
CA THR A 521 13.02 13.79 30.97
C THR A 521 14.06 13.22 31.95
N GLY A 522 13.66 12.81 33.16
CA GLY A 522 14.51 12.04 34.07
C GLY A 522 14.96 10.67 33.52
N TYR A 523 14.21 10.13 32.57
CA TYR A 523 14.52 8.87 31.87
C TYR A 523 15.39 9.05 30.61
N LEU A 524 15.86 10.28 30.36
CA LEU A 524 16.74 10.63 29.25
C LEU A 524 18.10 11.09 29.76
N LEU A 525 19.17 10.52 29.23
CA LEU A 525 20.55 10.93 29.51
C LEU A 525 21.26 11.33 28.22
N GLN A 526 21.73 12.58 28.15
CA GLN A 526 22.47 13.13 27.01
C GLN A 526 23.96 13.15 27.31
N LYS A 527 24.76 12.53 26.44
CA LYS A 527 26.23 12.51 26.52
C LYS A 527 26.85 12.98 25.21
N ALA A 528 27.81 13.89 25.29
CA ALA A 528 28.60 14.32 24.15
C ALA A 528 29.95 13.60 24.19
N ASN A 529 30.29 12.90 23.11
CA ASN A 529 31.58 12.22 22.95
C ASN A 529 32.34 12.85 21.77
N ALA A 530 33.65 13.04 21.94
CA ALA A 530 34.55 13.33 20.82
C ALA A 530 34.78 12.03 20.02
N LEU A 531 34.80 12.11 18.69
CA LEU A 531 35.14 10.96 17.87
C LEU A 531 36.63 10.64 18.02
N GLU A 532 36.96 9.42 18.45
CA GLU A 532 38.31 8.88 18.32
C GLU A 532 38.52 8.41 16.87
N ASP A 533 39.69 8.71 16.28
CA ASP A 533 40.00 8.60 14.83
C ASP A 533 39.78 7.21 14.16
N ASP A 534 39.38 6.16 14.90
CA ASP A 534 39.41 4.77 14.43
C ASP A 534 38.09 3.96 14.57
N GLU A 535 36.98 4.55 15.04
CA GLU A 535 35.69 3.84 15.13
C GLU A 535 34.92 3.83 13.77
N PRO A 536 34.55 2.66 13.24
CA PRO A 536 33.71 2.58 12.05
C PRO A 536 32.27 2.99 12.39
N GLN A 537 31.83 4.14 11.85
CA GLN A 537 30.46 4.63 12.00
C GLN A 537 29.47 3.78 11.17
N PRO A 538 28.36 3.30 11.77
CA PRO A 538 27.29 2.66 11.04
C PRO A 538 26.40 3.71 10.37
N GLY A 539 26.34 3.69 9.03
CA GLY A 539 25.50 4.59 8.22
C GLY A 539 26.31 5.60 7.42
N ASP A 540 25.94 5.78 6.15
CA ASP A 540 26.47 6.76 5.17
C ASP A 540 27.91 6.65 4.67
N ARG A 541 28.06 5.99 3.52
CA ARG A 541 28.91 6.49 2.43
C ARG A 541 28.23 6.30 1.08
N THR A 542 27.33 7.22 0.72
CA THR A 542 27.10 7.75 -0.65
C THR A 542 25.87 8.67 -0.66
N SER A 543 25.96 9.81 0.03
CA SER A 543 25.24 11.02 -0.37
C SER A 543 26.24 11.84 -1.19
N THR A 544 25.83 12.36 -2.36
CA THR A 544 26.68 13.11 -3.30
C THR A 544 27.10 14.49 -2.78
N LEU A 545 26.83 14.82 -1.52
CA LEU A 545 27.46 15.94 -0.81
C LEU A 545 28.73 15.46 -0.10
N SER A 546 29.79 15.30 -0.88
CA SER A 546 31.14 15.08 -0.37
C SER A 546 31.64 16.30 0.40
N ARG A 547 31.69 16.20 1.73
CA ARG A 547 32.61 16.82 2.72
C ARG A 547 31.84 17.14 3.99
N ASP A 548 32.10 16.36 5.04
CA ASP A 548 32.14 16.75 6.46
C ASP A 548 31.81 15.50 7.28
N ILE A 549 32.86 14.78 7.66
CA ILE A 549 32.78 13.76 8.71
C ILE A 549 32.36 14.52 9.97
N PRO A 550 31.29 14.13 10.69
CA PRO A 550 30.93 14.79 11.94
C PRO A 550 32.13 14.72 12.89
N SER A 551 32.42 15.78 13.62
CA SER A 551 33.56 15.81 14.55
C SER A 551 33.13 15.54 16.00
N GLN A 552 31.83 15.69 16.27
CA GLN A 552 31.22 15.42 17.57
C GLN A 552 29.99 14.52 17.40
N VAL A 553 29.80 13.63 18.38
CA VAL A 553 28.65 12.74 18.43
C VAL A 553 27.93 12.95 19.75
N VAL A 554 26.61 13.12 19.67
CA VAL A 554 25.73 13.16 20.84
C VAL A 554 24.96 11.86 20.93
N ASN A 555 25.10 11.19 22.07
CA ASN A 555 24.36 10.00 22.44
C ASN A 555 23.21 10.39 23.38
N LEU A 556 21.99 10.10 22.95
CA LEU A 556 20.76 10.22 23.73
C LEU A 556 20.36 8.82 24.20
N LEU A 557 20.66 8.52 25.46
CA LEU A 557 20.33 7.25 26.12
C LEU A 557 18.95 7.36 26.77
N ILE A 558 18.04 6.47 26.41
CA ILE A 558 16.63 6.53 26.82
C ILE A 558 16.28 5.24 27.55
N ARG A 559 15.75 5.38 28.77
CA ARG A 559 15.09 4.32 29.51
C ARG A 559 13.58 4.46 29.29
N ILE A 560 12.90 3.37 28.92
CA ILE A 560 11.46 3.43 28.64
C ILE A 560 10.69 3.27 29.97
N PRO A 561 9.94 4.29 30.41
CA PRO A 561 9.22 4.26 31.70
C PRO A 561 8.17 3.14 31.76
N LYS A 562 7.37 2.99 30.71
CA LYS A 562 6.33 1.94 30.59
C LYS A 562 6.20 1.46 29.14
N GLY A 563 5.77 0.20 28.99
CA GLY A 563 5.44 -0.38 27.69
C GLY A 563 3.99 -0.14 27.30
N GLY A 564 3.69 -0.25 26.00
CA GLY A 564 2.37 0.07 25.45
C GLY A 564 2.13 1.58 25.28
N SER A 565 3.20 2.37 25.20
CA SER A 565 3.16 3.83 25.31
C SER A 565 3.91 4.51 24.18
N PHE A 566 3.53 5.76 23.93
CA PHE A 566 4.18 6.64 22.96
C PHE A 566 4.85 7.80 23.68
N TYR A 567 6.09 8.09 23.27
CA TYR A 567 6.87 9.19 23.82
C TYR A 567 7.29 10.16 22.71
N LYS A 568 7.24 11.45 22.99
CA LYS A 568 7.89 12.47 22.15
C LYS A 568 9.25 12.80 22.73
N LEU A 569 10.26 12.82 21.87
CA LEU A 569 11.57 13.36 22.19
C LEU A 569 11.77 14.64 21.39
N TYR A 570 11.74 15.76 22.09
CA TYR A 570 11.95 17.09 21.55
C TYR A 570 13.43 17.48 21.65
N LEU A 571 13.99 17.96 20.55
CA LEU A 571 15.37 18.46 20.48
C LEU A 571 15.33 19.97 20.23
N TYR A 572 15.88 20.74 21.15
CA TYR A 572 15.99 22.19 21.08
C TYR A 572 17.46 22.59 20.92
N ALA A 573 17.79 23.46 19.96
CA ALA A 573 19.18 23.81 19.72
C ALA A 573 19.40 25.29 19.36
N VAL A 574 20.51 25.87 19.82
CA VAL A 574 20.91 27.25 19.50
C VAL A 574 22.44 27.39 19.44
N PRO A 575 23.01 28.24 18.55
CA PRO A 575 24.43 28.54 18.56
C PRO A 575 24.86 29.23 19.87
N MET A 576 25.97 28.80 20.48
CA MET A 576 26.49 29.38 21.74
C MET A 576 26.96 30.84 21.61
N GLU A 577 27.21 31.32 20.40
CA GLU A 577 27.65 32.71 20.15
C GLU A 577 26.50 33.73 20.31
N GLN A 578 25.26 33.27 20.36
CA GLN A 578 24.09 34.11 20.62
C GLN A 578 23.85 34.21 22.12
N ASN A 579 23.74 35.44 22.65
CA ASN A 579 23.26 35.65 24.02
C ASN A 579 21.88 34.99 24.15
N ILE A 580 21.76 33.99 25.03
CA ILE A 580 20.51 33.26 25.29
C ILE A 580 19.59 34.19 26.09
N THR A 581 18.94 35.14 25.41
CA THR A 581 17.94 36.06 25.99
C THR A 581 16.52 35.74 25.51
N GLY A 582 16.23 34.46 25.22
CA GLY A 582 14.93 33.99 24.74
C GLY A 582 14.75 32.46 24.82
N SER A 583 13.61 31.96 24.33
CA SER A 583 13.31 30.53 24.21
C SER A 583 14.20 29.87 23.14
N ILE A 584 14.79 28.72 23.47
CA ILE A 584 15.59 27.94 22.52
C ILE A 584 14.63 27.29 21.49
N PRO A 585 14.88 27.39 20.18
CA PRO A 585 13.98 26.88 19.17
C PRO A 585 13.98 25.35 19.14
N LEU A 586 12.81 24.76 18.87
CA LEU A 586 12.64 23.33 18.63
C LEU A 586 13.15 23.01 17.22
N VAL A 587 14.14 22.14 17.11
CA VAL A 587 14.79 21.83 15.83
C VAL A 587 14.39 20.47 15.27
N PHE A 588 14.03 19.51 16.12
CA PHE A 588 13.66 18.16 15.68
C PHE A 588 12.73 17.46 16.69
N THR A 589 11.80 16.67 16.18
CA THR A 589 10.87 15.87 17.00
C THR A 589 10.92 14.40 16.60
N TYR A 590 11.25 13.54 17.56
CA TYR A 590 11.12 12.08 17.47
C TYR A 590 9.82 11.62 18.12
N LEU A 591 9.23 10.55 17.60
CA LEU A 591 8.14 9.79 18.20
C LEU A 591 8.61 8.36 18.45
N ILE A 592 8.54 7.93 19.69
CA ILE A 592 9.00 6.61 20.13
C ILE A 592 7.76 5.76 20.45
N ASP A 593 7.54 4.70 19.68
CA ASP A 593 6.53 3.66 19.94
C ASP A 593 7.18 2.55 20.77
N ALA A 594 6.83 2.48 22.05
CA ALA A 594 7.30 1.46 22.97
C ALA A 594 6.22 0.37 23.11
N PRO A 595 6.28 -0.74 22.35
CA PRO A 595 5.26 -1.78 22.40
C PRO A 595 5.22 -2.46 23.78
N LEU A 596 4.05 -2.96 24.15
CA LEU A 596 3.86 -3.72 25.38
C LEU A 596 4.58 -5.08 25.27
N ARG A 597 5.38 -5.42 26.29
CA ARG A 597 6.12 -6.69 26.38
C ARG A 597 5.34 -7.69 27.24
N LEU A 598 4.47 -8.47 26.61
CA LEU A 598 3.54 -9.38 27.30
C LEU A 598 4.06 -10.82 27.41
N SER A 599 5.04 -11.21 26.60
CA SER A 599 5.49 -12.61 26.57
C SER A 599 6.50 -12.90 27.69
N ALA A 600 6.45 -14.11 28.25
CA ALA A 600 7.41 -14.55 29.27
C ALA A 600 8.88 -14.56 28.78
N ALA A 601 9.09 -14.52 27.45
CA ALA A 601 10.41 -14.44 26.83
C ALA A 601 10.94 -13.00 26.71
N GLU A 602 10.08 -11.99 26.86
CA GLU A 602 10.46 -10.58 26.75
C GLU A 602 10.71 -10.00 28.13
N ALA A 603 11.94 -9.54 28.39
CA ALA A 603 12.25 -8.84 29.63
C ALA A 603 11.55 -7.47 29.65
N PRO A 604 11.09 -7.00 30.82
CA PRO A 604 10.55 -5.64 30.95
C PRO A 604 11.60 -4.59 30.53
N TYR A 605 11.11 -3.42 30.13
CA TYR A 605 11.97 -2.27 29.85
C TYR A 605 12.81 -1.91 31.08
N ILE A 606 14.04 -1.48 30.84
CA ILE A 606 14.98 -1.10 31.90
C ILE A 606 14.40 0.04 32.71
N GLY A 607 13.83 1.06 32.06
CA GLY A 607 13.17 2.17 32.75
C GLY A 607 12.05 1.74 33.69
N ALA A 608 11.24 0.77 33.29
CA ALA A 608 10.18 0.20 34.14
C ALA A 608 10.74 -0.51 35.39
N THR A 609 11.95 -1.07 35.33
CA THR A 609 12.58 -1.81 36.44
C THR A 609 13.53 -0.98 37.30
N ALA A 610 14.23 -0.02 36.70
CA ALA A 610 15.34 0.72 37.32
C ALA A 610 15.07 2.21 37.49
N GLY A 611 13.95 2.73 36.97
CA GLY A 611 13.56 4.13 37.08
C GLY A 611 14.43 5.11 36.29
N GLU A 612 14.35 6.38 36.69
CA GLU A 612 15.13 7.49 36.14
C GLU A 612 16.65 7.26 36.22
N PHE A 613 17.42 7.99 35.43
CA PHE A 613 18.88 7.94 35.53
C PHE A 613 19.35 8.55 36.86
N PRO A 614 20.25 7.88 37.61
CA PRO A 614 20.75 8.40 38.89
C PRO A 614 21.32 9.82 38.81
N GLU A 615 22.02 10.15 37.72
CA GLU A 615 22.58 11.49 37.48
C GLU A 615 21.51 12.60 37.41
N LYS A 616 20.29 12.27 37.00
CA LYS A 616 19.17 13.21 36.95
C LYS A 616 18.56 13.42 38.33
N ILE A 617 18.44 12.33 39.11
CA ILE A 617 17.97 12.36 40.50
C ILE A 617 18.92 13.21 41.35
N GLU A 618 20.23 12.89 41.31
CA GLU A 618 21.27 13.61 42.06
C GLU A 618 21.29 15.12 41.73
N LYS A 619 21.12 15.48 40.45
CA LYS A 619 21.04 16.89 40.03
C LYS A 619 19.78 17.61 40.54
N ARG A 620 18.64 16.92 40.58
CA ARG A 620 17.37 17.48 41.07
C ARG A 620 17.46 17.72 42.58
N GLU A 621 17.96 16.73 43.34
CA GLU A 621 18.20 16.84 44.77
C GLU A 621 19.16 18.00 45.10
N ALA A 622 20.28 18.11 44.39
CA ALA A 622 21.23 19.23 44.58
C ALA A 622 20.61 20.60 44.26
N ALA A 623 19.72 20.68 43.26
CA ALA A 623 19.01 21.92 42.93
C ALA A 623 17.97 22.30 43.99
N GLU A 624 17.25 21.32 44.53
CA GLU A 624 16.29 21.51 45.63
C GLU A 624 17.00 21.95 46.92
N GLU A 625 18.13 21.33 47.25
CA GLU A 625 18.98 21.75 48.38
C GLU A 625 19.49 23.18 48.20
N ALA A 626 19.94 23.55 46.99
CA ALA A 626 20.39 24.91 46.69
C ALA A 626 19.24 25.95 46.73
N ALA A 627 18.03 25.57 46.34
CA ALA A 627 16.83 26.40 46.43
C ALA A 627 16.38 26.58 47.88
N ALA A 628 16.38 25.51 48.67
CA ALA A 628 16.10 25.53 50.11
C ALA A 628 17.12 26.41 50.86
N ALA A 629 18.40 26.33 50.50
CA ALA A 629 19.46 27.18 51.06
C ALA A 629 19.32 28.67 50.70
N LYS A 630 18.72 29.00 49.54
CA LYS A 630 18.40 30.40 49.14
C LYS A 630 17.11 30.92 49.77
N GLY A 631 16.15 30.06 50.11
CA GLY A 631 14.90 30.43 50.78
C GLY A 631 15.02 30.68 52.29
N HIS A 632 16.20 30.48 52.88
CA HIS A 632 16.50 30.73 54.30
C HIS A 632 17.47 31.91 54.52
N ARG A 633 17.69 32.76 53.51
CA ARG A 633 18.51 33.98 53.62
C ARG A 633 17.70 35.26 53.52
#